data_AF-A0A926BAL4-F1
#
_entry.id   AF-A0A926BAL4-F1
#
_cell.length_a   1.000
_cell.length_b   1.000
_cell.length_c   1.000
_cell.angle_alpha   90.00
_cell.angle_beta   90.00
_cell.angle_gamma   90.00
#
_symmetry.space_group_name_H-M   'P 1'
#
loop_
_entity.id
_entity.type
_entity.pdbx_description
1 polymer ?
#
loop_
_entity_poly.entity_id
_entity_poly.type
_entity_poly.pdbx_seq_one_letter_code
_entity_poly.pdbx_strand_id
1 'polypeptide(L)'
;MPTIGSRLASPMIVVALVPVLLAGLLSVGLTVPVGPFYWDLYVYLDAANRIADGQVPSVDFFTPVGPLGYWLFAGLANLFPSGQPLLVVQWSLLAVTLPLLAPVLVEVGRQSRPTAFALLVPFLVFSLLPFNVEEYYPYPGVDGYGIYNRQVCQILYVLAAALVFVRRQGVLTAVIAGAMLALFLVKITGFIAGLMLAAIAFSAGRIALRSAVGAILVFAAVLSILEVWLGVTRAYLGDIVTLVSMNEGVILSRFLQAGSLHFIAIAPLAALTLTLLAFDARGLLEAAGEALRHPRLAAVATLFDRDVVWVGGASFAGLFFETQNTGGQAFIFLWPILLQVIWRSGRWSGAPLALVLALVAASVLPTFMEVIHRSARATVGQILYERL
;
A
#
# COMPACT_ATOMS: atom_id res chain seq x y z
N MET A 1 10.62 -26.81 23.49
CA MET A 1 10.62 -25.40 23.94
C MET A 1 11.37 -24.55 22.92
N PRO A 2 10.85 -23.40 22.46
CA PRO A 2 11.59 -22.51 21.57
C PRO A 2 12.82 -21.95 22.30
N THR A 3 14.00 -22.01 21.69
CA THR A 3 15.24 -21.42 22.23
C THR A 3 15.11 -19.89 22.33
N ILE A 4 15.85 -19.26 23.23
CA ILE A 4 15.85 -17.79 23.40
C ILE A 4 16.19 -17.09 22.07
N GLY A 5 17.12 -17.64 21.27
CA GLY A 5 17.42 -17.15 19.92
C GLY A 5 16.24 -17.23 18.94
N SER A 6 15.38 -18.26 19.05
CA SER A 6 14.17 -18.37 18.22
C SER A 6 13.05 -17.38 18.59
N ARG A 7 13.11 -16.79 19.79
CA ARG A 7 12.19 -15.73 20.23
C ARG A 7 12.68 -14.36 19.75
N LEU A 8 13.99 -14.10 19.80
CA LEU A 8 14.60 -12.84 19.34
C LEU A 8 14.45 -12.61 17.83
N ALA A 9 14.43 -13.68 17.03
CA ALA A 9 14.18 -13.63 15.58
C ALA A 9 12.67 -13.66 15.21
N SER A 10 11.81 -12.99 16.00
CA SER A 10 10.37 -12.92 15.72
C SER A 10 10.04 -11.65 14.93
N PRO A 11 9.24 -11.73 13.84
CA PRO A 11 8.74 -10.55 13.13
C PRO A 11 8.04 -9.55 14.08
N MET A 12 7.38 -10.06 15.13
CA MET A 12 6.68 -9.22 16.11
C MET A 12 7.61 -8.39 16.99
N ILE A 13 8.84 -8.86 17.24
CA ILE A 13 9.83 -8.05 17.96
C ILE A 13 10.22 -6.86 17.09
N VAL A 14 10.44 -7.07 15.80
CA VAL A 14 10.75 -5.98 14.87
C VAL A 14 9.58 -4.99 14.79
N VAL A 15 8.33 -5.47 14.68
CA VAL A 15 7.13 -4.62 14.69
C VAL A 15 7.03 -3.78 15.98
N ALA A 16 7.43 -4.32 17.13
CA ALA A 16 7.43 -3.59 18.40
C ALA A 16 8.61 -2.61 18.54
N LEU A 17 9.80 -3.00 18.08
CA LEU A 17 11.01 -2.19 18.21
C LEU A 17 11.05 -1.01 17.25
N VAL A 18 10.53 -1.17 16.03
CA VAL A 18 10.56 -0.10 15.01
C VAL A 18 9.92 1.19 15.52
N PRO A 19 8.67 1.22 16.04
CA PRO A 19 8.07 2.45 16.57
C PRO A 19 8.89 3.10 17.69
N VAL A 20 9.50 2.29 18.57
CA VAL A 20 10.35 2.79 19.67
C VAL A 20 11.59 3.48 19.12
N LEU A 21 12.25 2.86 18.14
CA LEU A 21 13.43 3.44 17.49
C LEU A 21 13.07 4.73 16.74
N LEU A 22 11.96 4.74 16.00
CA LEU A 22 11.52 5.94 15.27
C LEU A 22 11.14 7.08 16.21
N ALA A 23 10.45 6.79 17.32
CA ALA A 23 10.16 7.80 18.35
C ALA A 23 11.46 8.40 18.93
N GLY A 24 12.46 7.56 19.20
CA GLY A 24 13.79 8.03 19.62
C GLY A 24 14.45 8.91 18.55
N LEU A 25 14.40 8.51 17.28
CA LEU A 25 14.94 9.28 16.16
C LEU A 25 14.22 10.63 15.96
N LEU A 26 12.90 10.67 16.10
CA LEU A 26 12.13 11.92 16.01
C LEU A 26 12.41 12.86 17.19
N SER A 27 12.93 12.35 18.30
CA SER A 27 13.24 13.14 19.50
C SER A 27 14.61 13.84 19.45
N VAL A 28 15.53 13.43 18.57
CA VAL A 28 16.93 13.92 18.56
C VAL A 28 17.22 15.02 17.54
N GLY A 29 16.21 15.56 16.85
CA GLY A 29 16.41 16.68 15.93
C GLY A 29 17.19 16.32 14.66
N LEU A 30 16.74 15.28 13.94
CA LEU A 30 17.37 14.88 12.68
C LEU A 30 17.21 15.96 11.60
N THR A 31 18.21 16.05 10.72
CA THR A 31 18.10 16.81 9.47
C THR A 31 18.12 15.83 8.31
N VAL A 32 17.43 16.15 7.22
CA VAL A 32 17.49 15.42 5.94
C VAL A 32 17.48 16.42 4.80
N PRO A 33 18.20 16.16 3.69
CA PRO A 33 18.17 17.05 2.54
C PRO A 33 16.88 16.87 1.78
N VAL A 34 15.89 17.73 2.01
CA VAL A 34 14.64 17.67 1.25
C VAL A 34 14.95 18.05 -0.20
N GLY A 35 14.61 17.17 -1.12
CA GLY A 35 14.81 17.37 -2.54
C GLY A 35 13.89 18.45 -3.12
N PRO A 36 13.98 18.72 -4.42
CA PRO A 36 13.02 19.59 -5.10
C PRO A 36 11.61 18.98 -5.00
N PHE A 37 10.61 19.81 -5.30
CA PHE A 37 9.21 19.38 -5.26
C PHE A 37 8.76 19.00 -3.84
N TYR A 38 8.88 19.92 -2.90
CA TYR A 38 8.47 19.71 -1.50
C TYR A 38 7.05 20.21 -1.20
N TRP A 39 6.25 20.53 -2.22
CA TRP A 39 4.95 21.19 -2.05
C TRP A 39 3.98 20.37 -1.19
N ASP A 40 4.00 19.03 -1.28
CA ASP A 40 3.09 18.22 -0.45
C ASP A 40 3.47 18.39 1.02
N LEU A 41 4.77 18.39 1.35
CA LEU A 41 5.24 18.65 2.71
C LEU A 41 4.76 20.01 3.23
N TYR A 42 4.74 21.04 2.39
CA TYR A 42 4.17 22.34 2.76
C TYR A 42 2.67 22.27 3.03
N VAL A 43 1.90 21.51 2.24
CA VAL A 43 0.47 21.28 2.51
C VAL A 43 0.27 20.61 3.87
N TYR A 44 1.12 19.64 4.24
CA TYR A 44 1.07 19.02 5.57
C TYR A 44 1.36 20.02 6.70
N LEU A 45 2.37 20.89 6.53
CA LEU A 45 2.71 21.94 7.49
C LEU A 45 1.59 22.97 7.65
N ASP A 46 1.01 23.44 6.54
CA ASP A 46 -0.14 24.36 6.57
C ASP A 46 -1.34 23.72 7.25
N ALA A 47 -1.68 22.47 6.88
CA ALA A 47 -2.77 21.73 7.50
C ALA A 47 -2.56 21.55 9.01
N ALA A 48 -1.34 21.25 9.46
CA ALA A 48 -1.06 21.12 10.90
C ALA A 48 -1.28 22.41 11.68
N ASN A 49 -0.87 23.56 11.14
CA ASN A 49 -1.14 24.87 11.76
C ASN A 49 -2.64 25.15 11.84
N ARG A 50 -3.37 24.93 10.75
CA ARG A 50 -4.84 25.11 10.72
C ARG A 50 -5.56 24.20 11.70
N ILE A 51 -5.14 22.93 11.79
CA ILE A 51 -5.67 21.98 12.76
C ILE A 51 -5.41 22.46 14.20
N ALA A 52 -4.23 23.03 14.47
CA ALA A 52 -3.91 23.61 15.78
C ALA A 52 -4.81 24.81 16.11
N ASP A 53 -5.23 25.58 15.11
CA ASP A 53 -6.23 26.66 15.24
C ASP A 53 -7.68 26.15 15.34
N GLY A 54 -7.89 24.83 15.35
CA GLY A 54 -9.22 24.20 15.49
C GLY A 54 -9.96 23.97 14.18
N GLN A 55 -9.32 24.17 13.02
CA GLN A 55 -9.93 23.92 11.71
C GLN A 55 -9.90 22.43 11.34
N VAL A 56 -10.90 22.00 10.58
CA VAL A 56 -11.07 20.63 10.11
C VAL A 56 -10.78 20.55 8.59
N PRO A 57 -9.85 19.66 8.15
CA PRO A 57 -9.57 19.47 6.72
C PRO A 57 -10.82 19.09 5.92
N SER A 58 -10.91 19.55 4.66
CA SER A 58 -12.09 19.48 3.77
C SER A 58 -13.32 20.28 4.20
N VAL A 59 -13.47 20.63 5.48
CA VAL A 59 -14.62 21.39 5.98
C VAL A 59 -14.32 22.88 6.00
N ASP A 60 -13.25 23.28 6.69
CA ASP A 60 -12.86 24.69 6.86
C ASP A 60 -11.83 25.14 5.83
N PHE A 61 -11.09 24.19 5.24
CA PHE A 61 -10.13 24.44 4.18
C PHE A 61 -10.00 23.24 3.25
N PHE A 62 -9.73 23.53 1.98
CA PHE A 62 -9.54 22.50 0.96
C PHE A 62 -8.24 21.72 1.19
N THR A 63 -8.32 20.39 1.08
CA THR A 63 -7.15 19.51 0.98
C THR A 63 -7.21 18.67 -0.29
N PRO A 64 -6.07 18.44 -0.97
CA PRO A 64 -6.05 17.67 -2.22
C PRO A 64 -6.44 16.19 -2.04
N VAL A 65 -6.37 15.69 -0.81
CA VAL A 65 -6.66 14.31 -0.44
C VAL A 65 -7.37 14.27 0.92
N GLY A 66 -7.72 13.07 1.41
CA GLY A 66 -8.49 12.91 2.63
C GLY A 66 -7.75 13.33 3.92
N PRO A 67 -8.46 13.44 5.05
CA PRO A 67 -7.97 14.10 6.26
C PRO A 67 -6.98 13.28 7.11
N LEU A 68 -6.93 11.94 6.97
CA LEU A 68 -6.21 11.07 7.91
C LEU A 68 -4.72 11.36 7.97
N GLY A 69 -4.07 11.57 6.81
CA GLY A 69 -2.65 11.89 6.77
C GLY A 69 -2.34 13.17 7.54
N TYR A 70 -3.18 14.20 7.38
CA TYR A 70 -2.99 15.49 8.05
C TYR A 70 -3.18 15.40 9.55
N TRP A 71 -4.20 14.67 10.02
CA TRP A 71 -4.41 14.44 11.46
C TRP A 71 -3.27 13.65 12.10
N LEU A 72 -2.79 12.58 11.45
CA LEU A 72 -1.66 11.80 11.93
C LEU A 72 -0.39 12.64 12.00
N PHE A 73 -0.12 13.45 10.97
CA PHE A 73 1.01 14.36 10.95
C PHE A 73 0.92 15.42 12.06
N ALA A 74 -0.22 16.12 12.18
CA ALA A 74 -0.42 17.14 13.20
C ALA A 74 -0.26 16.58 14.62
N GLY A 75 -0.83 15.41 14.89
CA GLY A 75 -0.69 14.74 16.19
C GLY A 75 0.76 14.35 16.52
N LEU A 76 1.49 13.77 15.57
CA LEU A 76 2.90 13.41 15.80
C LEU A 76 3.83 14.62 15.83
N ALA A 77 3.58 15.67 15.04
CA ALA A 77 4.36 16.90 15.08
C ALA A 77 4.24 17.59 16.45
N ASN A 78 3.06 17.55 17.06
CA ASN A 78 2.86 18.01 18.43
C ASN A 78 3.61 17.14 19.46
N LEU A 79 3.66 15.81 19.26
CA LEU A 79 4.38 14.90 20.15
C LEU A 79 5.90 14.99 20.01
N PHE A 80 6.39 15.28 18.81
CA PHE A 80 7.82 15.41 18.49
C PHE A 80 8.09 16.78 17.85
N PRO A 81 8.11 17.89 18.63
CA PRO A 81 8.30 19.23 18.10
C PRO A 81 9.65 19.45 17.39
N SER A 82 10.67 18.66 17.75
CA SER A 82 11.98 18.65 17.09
C SER A 82 12.09 17.64 15.95
N GLY A 83 11.01 16.90 15.66
CA GLY A 83 10.99 15.89 14.62
C GLY A 83 11.12 16.53 13.24
N GLN A 84 11.96 15.95 12.39
CA GLN A 84 12.10 16.41 11.02
C GLN A 84 10.75 16.22 10.28
N PRO A 85 10.11 17.28 9.73
CA PRO A 85 8.72 17.20 9.26
C PRO A 85 8.45 16.13 8.20
N LEU A 86 9.38 15.90 7.27
CA LEU A 86 9.25 14.88 6.23
C LEU A 86 9.29 13.46 6.80
N LEU A 87 10.13 13.21 7.82
CA LEU A 87 10.16 11.94 8.53
C LEU A 87 8.92 11.75 9.39
N VAL A 88 8.46 12.82 10.06
CA VAL A 88 7.22 12.81 10.86
C VAL A 88 6.03 12.40 9.99
N VAL A 89 5.82 13.05 8.84
CA VAL A 89 4.68 12.72 7.96
C VAL A 89 4.80 11.31 7.38
N GLN A 90 5.99 10.90 6.94
CA GLN A 90 6.22 9.56 6.40
C GLN A 90 5.92 8.47 7.44
N TRP A 91 6.47 8.61 8.65
CA TRP A 91 6.35 7.59 9.69
C TRP A 91 5.03 7.63 10.44
N SER A 92 4.28 8.74 10.36
CA SER A 92 2.96 8.86 11.00
C SER A 92 1.97 7.77 10.58
N LEU A 93 2.04 7.30 9.32
CA LEU A 93 1.17 6.24 8.84
C LEU A 93 1.43 4.88 9.52
N LEU A 94 2.62 4.66 10.09
CA LEU A 94 2.92 3.43 10.84
C LEU A 94 1.99 3.25 12.05
N ALA A 95 1.42 4.33 12.59
CA ALA A 95 0.40 4.27 13.63
C ALA A 95 -0.89 3.55 13.16
N VAL A 96 -1.11 3.45 11.85
CA VAL A 96 -2.24 2.73 11.24
C VAL A 96 -1.78 1.41 10.62
N THR A 97 -0.72 1.43 9.81
CA THR A 97 -0.32 0.25 9.04
C THR A 97 0.31 -0.86 9.89
N LEU A 98 1.09 -0.55 10.94
CA LEU A 98 1.67 -1.59 11.80
C LEU A 98 0.60 -2.33 12.62
N PRO A 99 -0.37 -1.67 13.28
CA PRO A 99 -1.46 -2.39 13.95
C PRO A 99 -2.27 -3.29 13.02
N LEU A 100 -2.46 -2.90 11.76
CA LEU A 100 -3.16 -3.72 10.76
C LEU A 100 -2.29 -4.87 10.22
N LEU A 101 -0.99 -4.65 10.04
CA LEU A 101 -0.05 -5.67 9.56
C LEU A 101 0.31 -6.70 10.64
N ALA A 102 0.37 -6.29 11.91
CA ALA A 102 0.71 -7.15 13.04
C ALA A 102 -0.08 -8.48 13.09
N PRO A 103 -1.43 -8.48 13.08
CA PRO A 103 -2.20 -9.74 13.10
C PRO A 103 -1.99 -10.59 11.85
N VAL A 104 -1.71 -9.98 10.68
CA VAL A 104 -1.33 -10.69 9.45
C VAL A 104 -0.01 -11.43 9.66
N LEU A 105 1.01 -10.75 10.18
CA LEU A 105 2.34 -11.34 10.43
C LEU A 105 2.30 -12.43 11.50
N VAL A 106 1.45 -12.29 12.52
CA VAL A 106 1.22 -13.36 13.51
C VAL A 106 0.65 -14.60 12.84
N GLU A 107 -0.36 -14.46 11.99
CA GLU A 107 -1.01 -15.60 11.32
C GLU A 107 -0.07 -16.27 10.31
N VAL A 108 0.64 -15.48 9.50
CA VAL A 108 1.65 -15.99 8.55
C VAL A 108 2.82 -16.62 9.30
N GLY A 109 3.33 -15.97 10.34
CA GLY A 109 4.49 -16.43 11.11
C GLY A 109 4.26 -17.74 11.87
N ARG A 110 3.00 -18.08 12.18
CA ARG A 110 2.63 -19.40 12.72
C ARG A 110 2.80 -20.52 11.70
N GLN A 111 2.69 -20.22 10.39
CA GLN A 111 2.85 -21.18 9.30
C GLN A 111 4.29 -21.18 8.77
N SER A 112 4.85 -20.00 8.52
CA SER A 112 6.18 -19.80 7.97
C SER A 112 6.76 -18.46 8.45
N ARG A 113 7.74 -18.53 9.36
CA ARG A 113 8.50 -17.35 9.80
C ARG A 113 9.24 -16.66 8.65
N PRO A 114 9.91 -17.37 7.72
CA PRO A 114 10.54 -16.74 6.57
C PRO A 114 9.55 -15.94 5.71
N THR A 115 8.35 -16.48 5.48
CA THR A 115 7.32 -15.77 4.71
C THR A 115 6.84 -14.51 5.44
N ALA A 116 6.72 -14.55 6.77
CA ALA A 116 6.38 -13.37 7.55
C ALA A 116 7.47 -12.28 7.46
N PHE A 117 8.75 -12.65 7.48
CA PHE A 117 9.84 -11.69 7.22
C PHE A 117 9.86 -11.21 5.77
N ALA A 118 9.55 -12.07 4.80
CA ALA A 118 9.44 -11.68 3.40
C ALA A 118 8.31 -10.67 3.17
N LEU A 119 7.29 -10.62 4.03
CA LEU A 119 6.30 -9.53 4.05
C LEU A 119 6.80 -8.31 4.84
N LEU A 120 7.39 -8.52 6.01
CA LEU A 120 7.76 -7.40 6.88
C LEU A 120 8.90 -6.55 6.31
N VAL A 121 9.96 -7.17 5.78
CA VAL A 121 11.18 -6.46 5.38
C VAL A 121 10.91 -5.48 4.22
N PRO A 122 10.30 -5.89 3.09
CA PRO A 122 9.98 -4.95 2.02
C PRO A 122 9.02 -3.85 2.48
N PHE A 123 8.01 -4.19 3.28
CA PHE A 123 7.11 -3.21 3.87
C PHE A 123 7.85 -2.13 4.67
N LEU A 124 8.79 -2.53 5.53
CA LEU A 124 9.60 -1.59 6.31
C LEU A 124 10.52 -0.76 5.43
N VAL A 125 11.18 -1.35 4.41
CA VAL A 125 12.02 -0.58 3.49
C VAL A 125 11.24 0.59 2.87
N PHE A 126 10.06 0.32 2.32
CA PHE A 126 9.24 1.36 1.71
C PHE A 126 8.59 2.29 2.73
N SER A 127 8.24 1.81 3.92
CA SER A 127 7.62 2.68 4.94
C SER A 127 8.63 3.60 5.61
N LEU A 128 9.86 3.14 5.81
CA LEU A 128 10.90 3.88 6.51
C LEU A 128 11.64 4.86 5.59
N LEU A 129 11.79 4.53 4.31
CA LEU A 129 12.49 5.33 3.32
C LEU A 129 11.50 6.22 2.53
N PRO A 130 11.48 7.54 2.76
CA PRO A 130 10.57 8.50 2.08
C PRO A 130 11.02 8.81 0.64
N PHE A 131 11.09 7.79 -0.21
CA PHE A 131 11.42 7.92 -1.63
C PHE A 131 10.29 7.40 -2.50
N ASN A 132 10.04 8.15 -3.58
CA ASN A 132 9.23 7.72 -4.70
C ASN A 132 10.06 6.84 -5.65
N VAL A 133 9.38 6.07 -6.49
CA VAL A 133 10.04 5.31 -7.57
C VAL A 133 10.40 6.23 -8.74
N GLU A 134 9.65 7.30 -8.93
CA GLU A 134 9.86 8.29 -9.97
C GLU A 134 10.92 9.31 -9.53
N GLU A 135 11.89 9.55 -10.41
CA GLU A 135 12.90 10.60 -10.24
C GLU A 135 12.59 11.74 -11.23
N TYR A 136 12.09 12.87 -10.72
CA TYR A 136 11.88 14.06 -11.54
C TYR A 136 13.07 15.02 -11.54
N TYR A 137 14.04 14.80 -10.65
CA TYR A 137 15.23 15.65 -10.57
C TYR A 137 16.41 14.88 -9.97
N PRO A 138 17.65 15.03 -10.50
CA PRO A 138 18.80 14.21 -10.11
C PRO A 138 19.45 14.62 -8.79
N TYR A 139 18.90 15.61 -8.08
CA TYR A 139 19.44 16.08 -6.80
C TYR A 139 19.43 14.94 -5.78
N PRO A 140 20.54 14.70 -5.05
CA PRO A 140 20.61 13.72 -3.97
C PRO A 140 19.82 14.17 -2.72
N GLY A 141 18.50 14.31 -2.86
CA GLY A 141 17.58 14.69 -1.80
C GLY A 141 16.46 13.69 -1.59
N VAL A 142 15.74 13.88 -0.50
CA VAL A 142 14.61 13.07 -0.04
C VAL A 142 13.30 13.64 -0.58
N ASP A 143 12.38 12.78 -1.03
CA ASP A 143 11.18 13.23 -1.74
C ASP A 143 10.11 13.83 -0.83
N GLY A 144 9.94 15.15 -0.92
CA GLY A 144 8.91 15.93 -0.25
C GLY A 144 7.54 15.98 -0.95
N TYR A 145 7.37 15.25 -2.06
CA TYR A 145 6.11 15.08 -2.81
C TYR A 145 5.74 13.61 -2.95
N GLY A 146 4.51 13.33 -3.40
CA GLY A 146 3.95 11.99 -3.54
C GLY A 146 3.65 11.34 -2.19
N ILE A 147 3.66 12.10 -1.09
CA ILE A 147 3.61 11.55 0.29
C ILE A 147 2.34 10.72 0.49
N TYR A 148 1.17 11.26 0.16
CA TYR A 148 -0.10 10.55 0.28
C TYR A 148 -0.20 9.37 -0.70
N ASN A 149 0.48 9.41 -1.86
CA ASN A 149 0.52 8.27 -2.80
C ASN A 149 1.35 7.12 -2.22
N ARG A 150 2.50 7.42 -1.60
CA ARG A 150 3.29 6.42 -0.85
C ARG A 150 2.47 5.79 0.28
N GLN A 151 1.76 6.62 1.03
CA GLN A 151 0.91 6.14 2.13
C GLN A 151 -0.18 5.18 1.63
N VAL A 152 -0.84 5.50 0.51
CA VAL A 152 -1.81 4.59 -0.11
C VAL A 152 -1.18 3.26 -0.49
N CYS A 153 -0.01 3.28 -1.14
CA CYS A 153 0.70 2.05 -1.50
C CYS A 153 1.02 1.17 -0.28
N GLN A 154 1.40 1.77 0.84
CA GLN A 154 1.66 1.06 2.09
C GLN A 154 0.38 0.45 2.69
N ILE A 155 -0.76 1.15 2.64
CA ILE A 155 -2.04 0.60 3.11
C ILE A 155 -2.51 -0.54 2.19
N LEU A 156 -2.41 -0.36 0.86
CA LEU A 156 -2.71 -1.40 -0.13
C LEU A 156 -1.83 -2.63 0.07
N TYR A 157 -0.56 -2.45 0.45
CA TYR A 157 0.34 -3.55 0.77
C TYR A 157 -0.20 -4.39 1.93
N VAL A 158 -0.61 -3.72 3.03
CA VAL A 158 -1.18 -4.40 4.20
C VAL A 158 -2.47 -5.13 3.84
N LEU A 159 -3.33 -4.48 3.06
CA LEU A 159 -4.58 -5.08 2.56
C LEU A 159 -4.27 -6.32 1.72
N ALA A 160 -3.40 -6.21 0.71
CA ALA A 160 -3.01 -7.33 -0.16
C ALA A 160 -2.42 -8.49 0.65
N ALA A 161 -1.54 -8.21 1.62
CA ALA A 161 -0.97 -9.23 2.50
C ALA A 161 -2.06 -9.99 3.28
N ALA A 162 -3.05 -9.28 3.82
CA ALA A 162 -4.17 -9.91 4.51
C ALA A 162 -5.02 -10.76 3.55
N LEU A 163 -5.43 -10.20 2.41
CA LEU A 163 -6.30 -10.88 1.44
C LEU A 163 -5.68 -12.16 0.87
N VAL A 164 -4.36 -12.17 0.72
CA VAL A 164 -3.61 -13.29 0.15
C VAL A 164 -3.34 -14.41 1.18
N PHE A 165 -2.93 -14.04 2.40
CA PHE A 165 -2.37 -15.01 3.36
C PHE A 165 -3.24 -15.31 4.58
N VAL A 166 -4.17 -14.43 4.97
CA VAL A 166 -4.99 -14.62 6.17
C VAL A 166 -6.24 -15.42 5.82
N ARG A 167 -6.58 -16.38 6.69
CA ARG A 167 -7.78 -17.21 6.58
C ARG A 167 -8.77 -16.95 7.70
N ARG A 168 -8.29 -16.50 8.85
CA ARG A 168 -9.16 -16.16 9.98
C ARG A 168 -10.02 -14.94 9.65
N GLN A 169 -11.31 -15.20 9.49
CA GLN A 169 -12.31 -14.22 9.06
C GLN A 169 -12.41 -12.97 9.97
N GLY A 170 -12.21 -13.13 11.28
CA GLY A 170 -12.17 -11.99 12.20
C GLY A 170 -10.99 -11.04 11.94
N VAL A 171 -9.81 -11.60 11.62
CA VAL A 171 -8.63 -10.80 11.27
C VAL A 171 -8.84 -10.12 9.91
N LEU A 172 -9.34 -10.85 8.91
CA LEU A 172 -9.70 -10.26 7.61
C LEU A 172 -10.69 -9.11 7.76
N THR A 173 -11.75 -9.29 8.57
CA THR A 173 -12.76 -8.24 8.80
C THR A 173 -12.11 -6.99 9.38
N ALA A 174 -11.27 -7.13 10.41
CA ALA A 174 -10.60 -6.00 11.05
C ALA A 174 -9.62 -5.29 10.10
N VAL A 175 -8.81 -6.06 9.36
CA VAL A 175 -7.82 -5.48 8.43
C VAL A 175 -8.50 -4.83 7.24
N ILE A 176 -9.54 -5.44 6.66
CA ILE A 176 -10.31 -4.84 5.56
C ILE A 176 -10.99 -3.55 6.05
N ALA A 177 -11.71 -3.59 7.18
CA ALA A 177 -12.38 -2.39 7.69
C ALA A 177 -11.38 -1.25 7.94
N GLY A 178 -10.27 -1.53 8.63
CA GLY A 178 -9.25 -0.54 8.94
C GLY A 178 -8.52 -0.02 7.71
N ALA A 179 -8.12 -0.90 6.78
CA ALA A 179 -7.43 -0.50 5.56
C ALA A 179 -8.35 0.28 4.62
N MET A 180 -9.61 -0.14 4.45
CA MET A 180 -10.58 0.58 3.60
C MET A 180 -10.94 1.94 4.19
N LEU A 181 -11.09 2.04 5.53
CA LEU A 181 -11.26 3.32 6.21
C LEU A 181 -10.04 4.23 5.99
N ALA A 182 -8.84 3.70 6.18
CA ALA A 182 -7.61 4.45 5.98
C ALA A 182 -7.44 4.90 4.53
N LEU A 183 -7.70 4.02 3.55
CA LEU A 183 -7.64 4.38 2.13
C LEU A 183 -8.66 5.46 1.79
N PHE A 184 -9.90 5.35 2.30
CA PHE A 184 -10.93 6.37 2.09
C PHE A 184 -10.48 7.72 2.65
N LEU A 185 -9.98 7.75 3.88
CA LEU A 185 -9.57 8.98 4.56
C LEU A 185 -8.17 9.46 4.16
N VAL A 186 -7.42 8.71 3.34
CA VAL A 186 -6.15 9.17 2.75
C VAL A 186 -6.37 9.58 1.32
N LYS A 187 -6.86 8.72 0.43
CA LYS A 187 -7.10 9.05 -0.99
C LYS A 187 -8.10 8.11 -1.65
N ILE A 188 -9.16 8.69 -2.22
CA ILE A 188 -10.25 7.93 -2.85
C ILE A 188 -9.82 6.98 -3.98
N THR A 189 -8.78 7.32 -4.77
CA THR A 189 -8.28 6.44 -5.83
C THR A 189 -7.68 5.15 -5.25
N GLY A 190 -6.98 5.26 -4.10
CA GLY A 190 -6.52 4.13 -3.31
C GLY A 190 -7.65 3.30 -2.75
N PHE A 191 -8.74 3.94 -2.29
CA PHE A 191 -9.93 3.24 -1.82
C PHE A 191 -10.57 2.39 -2.91
N ILE A 192 -10.70 2.94 -4.13
CA ILE A 192 -11.23 2.20 -5.29
C ILE A 192 -10.31 1.03 -5.65
N ALA A 193 -8.99 1.22 -5.70
CA ALA A 193 -8.05 0.14 -5.93
C ALA A 193 -8.16 -0.96 -4.85
N GLY A 194 -8.33 -0.56 -3.58
CA GLY A 194 -8.58 -1.47 -2.47
C GLY A 194 -9.89 -2.26 -2.63
N LEU A 195 -10.96 -1.62 -3.11
CA LEU A 195 -12.22 -2.28 -3.43
C LEU A 195 -12.04 -3.34 -4.54
N MET A 196 -11.24 -3.05 -5.56
CA MET A 196 -10.94 -4.00 -6.63
C MET A 196 -10.21 -5.23 -6.09
N LEU A 197 -9.20 -5.05 -5.21
CA LEU A 197 -8.51 -6.16 -4.55
C LEU A 197 -9.47 -6.96 -3.65
N ALA A 198 -10.30 -6.28 -2.86
CA ALA A 198 -11.29 -6.94 -2.00
C ALA A 198 -12.35 -7.69 -2.82
N ALA A 199 -12.76 -7.16 -3.97
CA ALA A 199 -13.70 -7.81 -4.88
C ALA A 199 -13.09 -9.08 -5.49
N ILE A 200 -11.81 -9.07 -5.88
CA ILE A 200 -11.09 -10.27 -6.33
C ILE A 200 -11.05 -11.30 -5.20
N ALA A 201 -10.69 -10.88 -3.99
CA ALA A 201 -10.61 -11.77 -2.82
C ALA A 201 -11.98 -12.37 -2.44
N PHE A 202 -13.04 -11.55 -2.49
CA PHE A 202 -14.42 -12.00 -2.26
C PHE A 202 -14.86 -13.00 -3.33
N SER A 203 -14.59 -12.69 -4.60
CA SER A 203 -14.88 -13.57 -5.75
C SER A 203 -14.11 -14.88 -5.66
N ALA A 204 -12.87 -14.86 -5.14
CA ALA A 204 -12.04 -16.03 -4.86
C ALA A 204 -12.44 -16.80 -3.59
N GLY A 205 -13.56 -16.44 -2.94
CA GLY A 205 -14.06 -17.09 -1.72
C GLY A 205 -13.16 -16.92 -0.49
N ARG A 206 -12.22 -15.96 -0.50
CA ARG A 206 -11.34 -15.66 0.65
C ARG A 206 -12.08 -14.93 1.77
N ILE A 207 -13.04 -14.09 1.39
CA ILE A 207 -13.83 -13.27 2.30
C ILE A 207 -15.23 -13.88 2.38
N ALA A 208 -15.64 -14.32 3.57
CA ALA A 208 -17.02 -14.73 3.78
C ALA A 208 -17.95 -13.51 3.72
N LEU A 209 -19.18 -13.68 3.24
CA LEU A 209 -20.18 -12.59 3.15
C LEU A 209 -20.36 -11.86 4.49
N ARG A 210 -20.43 -12.60 5.60
CA ARG A 210 -20.51 -12.03 6.96
C ARG A 210 -19.34 -11.10 7.30
N SER A 211 -18.15 -11.42 6.82
CA SER A 211 -16.94 -10.63 7.04
C SER A 211 -16.95 -9.37 6.18
N ALA A 212 -17.40 -9.49 4.92
CA ALA A 212 -17.58 -8.36 4.02
C ALA A 212 -18.62 -7.37 4.59
N VAL A 213 -19.79 -7.87 4.99
CA VAL A 213 -20.84 -7.06 5.63
C VAL A 213 -20.32 -6.45 6.94
N GLY A 214 -19.65 -7.23 7.79
CA GLY A 214 -19.05 -6.73 9.03
C GLY A 214 -18.06 -5.59 8.78
N ALA A 215 -17.20 -5.70 7.77
CA ALA A 215 -16.25 -4.66 7.43
C ALA A 215 -16.94 -3.38 6.92
N ILE A 216 -17.98 -3.53 6.08
CA ILE A 216 -18.81 -2.41 5.60
C ILE A 216 -19.51 -1.71 6.76
N LEU A 217 -20.08 -2.46 7.70
CA LEU A 217 -20.77 -1.88 8.85
C LEU A 217 -19.82 -1.10 9.76
N VAL A 218 -18.63 -1.64 10.05
CA VAL A 218 -17.60 -0.93 10.84
C VAL A 218 -17.14 0.33 10.12
N PHE A 219 -16.84 0.23 8.82
CA PHE A 219 -16.46 1.36 7.98
C PHE A 219 -17.53 2.47 8.00
N ALA A 220 -18.78 2.11 7.73
CA ALA A 220 -19.90 3.05 7.69
C ALA A 220 -20.18 3.67 9.07
N ALA A 221 -20.07 2.88 10.15
CA ALA A 221 -20.24 3.39 11.51
C ALA A 221 -19.21 4.46 11.86
N VAL A 222 -17.93 4.23 11.54
CA VAL A 222 -16.87 5.23 11.81
C VAL A 222 -17.07 6.49 10.97
N LEU A 223 -17.38 6.35 9.67
CA LEU A 223 -17.67 7.51 8.83
C LEU A 223 -18.91 8.29 9.29
N SER A 224 -19.93 7.61 9.79
CA SER A 224 -21.12 8.26 10.36
C SER A 224 -20.78 9.04 11.63
N ILE A 225 -19.91 8.50 12.48
CA ILE A 225 -19.43 9.20 13.68
C ILE A 225 -18.63 10.45 13.26
N LEU A 226 -17.72 10.33 12.30
CA LEU A 226 -16.95 11.46 11.78
C LEU A 226 -17.84 12.51 11.13
N GLU A 227 -18.89 12.12 10.42
CA GLU A 227 -19.87 13.03 9.83
C GLU A 227 -20.65 13.78 10.91
N VAL A 228 -21.19 13.08 11.91
CA VAL A 228 -21.97 13.70 12.99
C VAL A 228 -21.12 14.66 13.82
N TRP A 229 -19.83 14.34 14.02
CA TRP A 229 -18.96 15.12 14.89
C TRP A 229 -18.25 16.27 14.17
N LEU A 230 -17.86 16.08 12.90
CA LEU A 230 -17.02 17.02 12.15
C LEU A 230 -17.61 17.47 10.81
N GLY A 231 -18.62 16.78 10.26
CA GLY A 231 -19.14 17.05 8.91
C GLY A 231 -18.16 16.70 7.76
N VAL A 232 -17.08 16.00 8.08
CA VAL A 232 -15.95 15.79 7.18
C VAL A 232 -16.25 14.84 6.01
N THR A 233 -17.16 13.88 6.19
CA THR A 233 -17.42 12.88 5.15
C THR A 233 -18.13 13.50 3.97
N ARG A 234 -19.19 14.28 4.22
CA ARG A 234 -19.91 15.01 3.17
C ARG A 234 -19.02 16.04 2.48
N ALA A 235 -18.23 16.78 3.26
CA ALA A 235 -17.35 17.82 2.72
C ALA A 235 -16.28 17.21 1.80
N TYR A 236 -15.61 16.14 2.24
CA TYR A 236 -14.62 15.43 1.44
C TYR A 236 -15.21 14.82 0.16
N LEU A 237 -16.42 14.26 0.22
CA LEU A 237 -17.11 13.79 -0.98
C LEU A 237 -17.44 14.93 -1.94
N GLY A 238 -17.76 16.13 -1.43
CA GLY A 238 -17.90 17.34 -2.22
C GLY A 238 -16.63 17.69 -2.99
N ASP A 239 -15.48 17.72 -2.28
CA ASP A 239 -14.16 17.94 -2.90
C ASP A 239 -13.88 16.93 -4.02
N ILE A 240 -14.19 15.65 -3.79
CA ILE A 240 -14.02 14.59 -4.79
C ILE A 240 -14.89 14.82 -6.02
N VAL A 241 -16.18 15.17 -5.85
CA VAL A 241 -17.09 15.43 -6.97
C VAL A 241 -16.57 16.60 -7.80
N THR A 242 -16.11 17.67 -7.16
CA THR A 242 -15.48 18.81 -7.83
C THR A 242 -14.23 18.37 -8.60
N LEU A 243 -13.33 17.62 -7.96
CA LEU A 243 -12.12 17.10 -8.62
C LEU A 243 -12.47 16.22 -9.83
N VAL A 244 -13.47 15.34 -9.74
CA VAL A 244 -13.89 14.50 -10.87
C VAL A 244 -14.40 15.36 -12.02
N SER A 245 -15.22 16.37 -11.75
CA SER A 245 -15.75 17.28 -12.78
C SER A 245 -14.65 18.06 -13.52
N MET A 246 -13.55 18.39 -12.83
CA MET A 246 -12.39 19.06 -13.43
C MET A 246 -11.54 18.13 -14.32
N ASN A 247 -11.78 16.82 -14.27
CA ASN A 247 -10.95 15.79 -14.88
C ASN A 247 -11.71 14.92 -15.89
N GLU A 248 -12.87 15.37 -16.37
CA GLU A 248 -13.65 14.66 -17.39
C GLU A 248 -12.91 14.58 -18.74
N GLY A 249 -13.06 13.46 -19.45
CA GLY A 249 -12.52 13.28 -20.80
C GLY A 249 -11.05 12.87 -20.92
N VAL A 250 -10.29 12.76 -19.82
CA VAL A 250 -8.84 12.42 -19.85
C VAL A 250 -8.48 11.05 -19.28
N ILE A 251 -9.47 10.18 -19.01
CA ILE A 251 -9.23 8.87 -18.38
C ILE A 251 -8.31 8.00 -19.24
N LEU A 252 -8.60 7.85 -20.54
CA LEU A 252 -7.81 7.00 -21.43
C LEU A 252 -6.36 7.48 -21.55
N SER A 253 -6.14 8.78 -21.72
CA SER A 253 -4.78 9.34 -21.80
C SER A 253 -4.02 9.13 -20.50
N ARG A 254 -4.67 9.21 -19.34
CA ARG A 254 -4.07 8.91 -18.03
C ARG A 254 -3.68 7.45 -17.86
N PHE A 255 -4.48 6.52 -18.38
CA PHE A 255 -4.09 5.10 -18.42
C PHE A 255 -2.86 4.87 -19.28
N LEU A 256 -2.79 5.47 -20.47
CA LEU A 256 -1.63 5.36 -21.35
C LEU A 256 -0.38 6.00 -20.73
N GLN A 257 -0.53 7.16 -20.10
CA GLN A 257 0.54 7.85 -19.40
C GLN A 257 1.06 7.02 -18.23
N ALA A 258 0.19 6.53 -17.34
CA ALA A 258 0.58 5.68 -16.23
C ALA A 258 1.24 4.38 -16.72
N GLY A 259 0.70 3.77 -17.78
CA GLY A 259 1.29 2.62 -18.43
C GLY A 259 2.71 2.87 -18.95
N SER A 260 2.93 4.05 -19.54
CA SER A 260 4.23 4.46 -20.06
C SER A 260 5.23 4.80 -18.95
N LEU A 261 4.82 5.54 -17.92
CA LEU A 261 5.68 5.92 -16.80
C LEU A 261 6.15 4.70 -16.01
N HIS A 262 5.27 3.71 -15.85
CA HIS A 262 5.54 2.50 -15.09
C HIS A 262 5.82 1.28 -15.97
N PHE A 263 6.24 1.49 -17.22
CA PHE A 263 6.47 0.40 -18.17
C PHE A 263 7.45 -0.65 -17.64
N ILE A 264 8.48 -0.21 -16.90
CA ILE A 264 9.49 -1.08 -16.27
C ILE A 264 8.84 -2.11 -15.32
N ALA A 265 7.78 -1.74 -14.60
CA ALA A 265 7.05 -2.67 -13.73
C ALA A 265 5.93 -3.40 -14.49
N ILE A 266 5.18 -2.70 -15.34
CA ILE A 266 3.99 -3.22 -16.00
C ILE A 266 4.32 -4.26 -17.07
N ALA A 267 5.37 -4.05 -17.87
CA ALA A 267 5.77 -4.98 -18.92
C ALA A 267 6.08 -6.40 -18.37
N PRO A 268 6.94 -6.56 -17.34
CA PRO A 268 7.17 -7.87 -16.74
C PRO A 268 5.93 -8.43 -16.01
N LEU A 269 5.06 -7.60 -15.42
CA LEU A 269 3.79 -8.06 -14.84
C LEU A 269 2.82 -8.60 -15.89
N ALA A 270 2.73 -7.94 -17.05
CA ALA A 270 1.93 -8.40 -18.17
C ALA A 270 2.49 -9.72 -18.72
N ALA A 271 3.80 -9.81 -18.93
CA ALA A 271 4.46 -11.04 -19.35
C ALA A 271 4.28 -12.18 -18.32
N LEU A 272 4.35 -11.87 -17.02
CA LEU A 272 4.08 -12.84 -15.94
C LEU A 272 2.63 -13.31 -16.00
N THR A 273 1.67 -12.40 -16.17
CA THR A 273 0.24 -12.73 -16.28
C THR A 273 -0.01 -13.66 -17.48
N LEU A 274 0.56 -13.36 -18.65
CA LEU A 274 0.46 -14.21 -19.83
C LEU A 274 1.13 -15.57 -19.64
N THR A 275 2.28 -15.61 -18.96
CA THR A 275 3.00 -16.86 -18.64
C THR A 275 2.16 -17.74 -17.71
N LEU A 276 1.59 -17.16 -16.65
CA LEU A 276 0.71 -17.87 -15.73
C LEU A 276 -0.57 -18.36 -16.43
N LEU A 277 -1.13 -17.56 -17.34
CA LEU A 277 -2.25 -17.95 -18.18
C LEU A 277 -1.89 -19.16 -19.05
N ALA A 278 -0.74 -19.13 -19.73
CA ALA A 278 -0.29 -20.23 -20.58
C ALA A 278 -0.06 -21.52 -19.78
N PHE A 279 0.52 -21.42 -18.58
CA PHE A 279 0.79 -22.58 -17.73
C PHE A 279 -0.47 -23.15 -17.07
N ASP A 280 -1.48 -22.34 -16.77
CA ASP A 280 -2.73 -22.76 -16.11
C ASP A 280 -3.93 -22.83 -17.07
N ALA A 281 -3.72 -22.71 -18.39
CA ALA A 281 -4.79 -22.58 -19.39
C ALA A 281 -5.81 -23.74 -19.33
N ARG A 282 -5.32 -24.99 -19.23
CA ARG A 282 -6.19 -26.16 -19.12
C ARG A 282 -6.99 -26.15 -17.82
N GLY A 283 -6.33 -25.85 -16.70
CA GLY A 283 -6.98 -25.76 -15.39
C GLY A 283 -8.03 -24.64 -15.32
N LEU A 284 -7.81 -23.54 -16.03
CA LEU A 284 -8.78 -22.45 -16.17
C LEU A 284 -9.98 -22.87 -17.02
N LEU A 285 -9.76 -23.52 -18.17
CA LEU A 285 -10.84 -24.02 -19.02
C LEU A 285 -11.70 -25.07 -18.30
N GLU A 286 -11.06 -25.97 -17.55
CA GLU A 286 -11.75 -26.95 -16.71
C GLU A 286 -12.57 -26.28 -15.60
N ALA A 287 -11.99 -25.34 -14.87
CA ALA A 287 -12.69 -24.59 -13.82
C ALA A 287 -13.85 -23.75 -14.37
N ALA A 288 -13.68 -23.13 -15.54
CA ALA A 288 -14.72 -22.38 -16.22
C ALA A 288 -15.84 -23.31 -16.72
N GLY A 289 -15.49 -24.47 -17.29
CA GLY A 289 -16.45 -25.49 -17.70
C GLY A 289 -17.26 -26.02 -16.53
N GLU A 290 -16.63 -26.26 -15.38
CA GLU A 290 -17.30 -26.69 -14.15
C GLU A 290 -18.24 -25.60 -13.62
N ALA A 291 -17.80 -24.34 -13.58
CA ALA A 291 -18.64 -23.21 -13.16
C ALA A 291 -19.86 -23.01 -14.08
N LEU A 292 -19.72 -23.28 -15.38
CA LEU A 292 -20.82 -23.20 -16.34
C LEU A 292 -21.82 -24.36 -16.20
N ARG A 293 -21.33 -25.60 -16.02
CA ARG A 293 -22.19 -26.78 -15.87
C ARG A 293 -22.88 -26.82 -14.50
N HIS A 294 -22.17 -26.38 -13.47
CA HIS A 294 -22.59 -26.42 -12.09
C HIS A 294 -22.30 -25.06 -11.42
N PRO A 295 -23.17 -24.05 -11.65
CA PRO A 295 -22.98 -22.69 -11.13
C PRO A 295 -23.18 -22.65 -9.61
N ARG A 296 -22.18 -23.12 -8.88
CA ARG A 296 -22.06 -23.07 -7.43
C ARG A 296 -21.04 -22.00 -7.07
N LEU A 297 -21.27 -21.29 -5.97
CA LEU A 297 -20.33 -20.27 -5.47
C LEU A 297 -18.90 -20.82 -5.30
N ALA A 298 -18.76 -22.09 -4.93
CA ALA A 298 -17.45 -22.76 -4.82
C ALA A 298 -16.73 -22.94 -6.16
N ALA A 299 -17.46 -23.20 -7.24
CA ALA A 299 -16.88 -23.34 -8.58
C ALA A 299 -16.38 -21.98 -9.09
N VAL A 300 -17.18 -20.91 -8.89
CA VAL A 300 -16.76 -19.53 -9.19
C VAL A 300 -15.55 -19.14 -8.34
N ALA A 301 -15.55 -19.43 -7.04
CA ALA A 301 -14.41 -19.15 -6.17
C ALA A 301 -13.12 -19.81 -6.64
N THR A 302 -13.20 -21.04 -7.15
CA THR A 302 -12.05 -21.77 -7.68
C THR A 302 -11.49 -21.16 -8.97
N LEU A 303 -12.36 -20.54 -9.78
CA LEU A 303 -11.95 -19.81 -10.99
C LEU A 303 -11.21 -18.52 -10.64
N PHE A 304 -11.70 -17.78 -9.63
CA PHE A 304 -11.08 -16.52 -9.20
C PHE A 304 -9.85 -16.72 -8.29
N ASP A 305 -9.70 -17.88 -7.63
CA ASP A 305 -8.53 -18.19 -6.79
C ASP A 305 -7.29 -18.65 -7.57
N ARG A 306 -7.04 -18.08 -8.75
CA ARG A 306 -5.93 -18.43 -9.63
C ARG A 306 -4.88 -17.33 -9.66
N ASP A 307 -3.61 -17.71 -9.71
CA ASP A 307 -2.47 -16.78 -9.68
C ASP A 307 -2.57 -15.72 -10.81
N VAL A 308 -3.05 -16.12 -12.00
CA VAL A 308 -3.28 -15.20 -13.12
C VAL A 308 -4.31 -14.10 -12.81
N VAL A 309 -5.38 -14.45 -12.08
CA VAL A 309 -6.44 -13.51 -11.71
C VAL A 309 -5.93 -12.53 -10.67
N TRP A 310 -5.19 -13.02 -9.68
CA TRP A 310 -4.57 -12.18 -8.66
C TRP A 310 -3.54 -11.23 -9.23
N VAL A 311 -2.60 -11.72 -10.05
CA VAL A 311 -1.56 -10.87 -10.66
C VAL A 311 -2.21 -9.88 -11.63
N GLY A 312 -2.99 -10.35 -12.60
CA GLY A 312 -3.61 -9.47 -13.60
C GLY A 312 -4.56 -8.44 -13.00
N GLY A 313 -5.44 -8.87 -12.08
CA GLY A 313 -6.40 -8.00 -11.42
C GLY A 313 -5.75 -6.95 -10.51
N ALA A 314 -4.72 -7.35 -9.76
CA ALA A 314 -3.99 -6.40 -8.92
C ALA A 314 -3.10 -5.46 -9.72
N SER A 315 -2.47 -5.92 -10.81
CA SER A 315 -1.75 -5.06 -11.75
C SER A 315 -2.68 -4.03 -12.37
N PHE A 316 -3.91 -4.41 -12.74
CA PHE A 316 -4.91 -3.48 -13.23
C PHE A 316 -5.34 -2.47 -12.14
N ALA A 317 -5.57 -2.92 -10.90
CA ALA A 317 -5.86 -2.02 -9.77
C ALA A 317 -4.72 -1.03 -9.50
N GLY A 318 -3.46 -1.47 -9.64
CA GLY A 318 -2.28 -0.60 -9.55
C GLY A 318 -2.22 0.41 -10.67
N LEU A 319 -2.42 -0.02 -11.91
CA LEU A 319 -2.46 0.89 -13.05
C LEU A 319 -3.59 1.92 -12.91
N PHE A 320 -4.78 1.49 -12.47
CA PHE A 320 -5.90 2.40 -12.16
C PHE A 320 -5.48 3.44 -11.12
N PHE A 321 -4.86 3.01 -10.02
CA PHE A 321 -4.39 3.91 -8.97
C PHE A 321 -3.38 4.93 -9.51
N GLU A 322 -2.41 4.50 -10.32
CA GLU A 322 -1.38 5.39 -10.87
C GLU A 322 -1.91 6.39 -11.92
N THR A 323 -3.12 6.21 -12.45
CA THR A 323 -3.71 7.19 -13.40
C THR A 323 -3.88 8.60 -12.82
N GLN A 324 -3.94 8.73 -11.48
CA GLN A 324 -4.18 9.99 -10.78
C GLN A 324 -3.03 10.37 -9.83
N ASN A 325 -1.84 9.84 -10.07
CA ASN A 325 -0.69 10.02 -9.21
C ASN A 325 0.45 10.72 -9.94
N THR A 326 1.28 11.40 -9.16
CA THR A 326 2.53 12.01 -9.61
C THR A 326 3.53 11.77 -8.50
N GLY A 327 4.39 10.77 -8.67
CA GLY A 327 5.24 10.25 -7.61
C GLY A 327 4.51 9.31 -6.65
N GLY A 328 5.16 8.22 -6.28
CA GLY A 328 4.67 7.32 -5.23
C GLY A 328 5.57 6.11 -5.05
N GLN A 329 5.05 5.07 -4.40
CA GLN A 329 5.72 3.77 -4.29
C GLN A 329 5.00 2.77 -5.19
N ALA A 330 4.92 3.09 -6.48
CA ALA A 330 4.07 2.39 -7.43
C ALA A 330 4.26 0.87 -7.36
N PHE A 331 3.14 0.15 -7.36
CA PHE A 331 3.07 -1.32 -7.40
C PHE A 331 3.71 -2.11 -6.24
N ILE A 332 4.25 -1.49 -5.17
CA ILE A 332 4.85 -2.25 -4.05
C ILE A 332 3.86 -3.22 -3.40
N PHE A 333 2.57 -2.87 -3.42
CA PHE A 333 1.50 -3.68 -2.86
C PHE A 333 1.22 -4.97 -3.66
N LEU A 334 1.83 -5.15 -4.83
CA LEU A 334 1.83 -6.42 -5.55
C LEU A 334 2.74 -7.45 -4.93
N TRP A 335 3.74 -7.04 -4.14
CA TRP A 335 4.71 -7.96 -3.56
C TRP A 335 4.06 -9.12 -2.77
N PRO A 336 3.07 -8.91 -1.87
CA PRO A 336 2.40 -10.03 -1.21
C PRO A 336 1.77 -11.05 -2.18
N ILE A 337 1.22 -10.58 -3.31
CA ILE A 337 0.65 -11.44 -4.35
C ILE A 337 1.77 -12.19 -5.09
N LEU A 338 2.85 -11.51 -5.46
CA LEU A 338 4.00 -12.12 -6.11
C LEU A 338 4.71 -13.13 -5.20
N LEU A 339 4.74 -12.87 -3.89
CA LEU A 339 5.24 -13.81 -2.89
C LEU A 339 4.38 -15.07 -2.83
N GLN A 340 3.06 -14.96 -2.98
CA GLN A 340 2.19 -16.15 -3.12
C GLN A 340 2.49 -16.92 -4.41
N VAL A 341 2.77 -16.24 -5.52
CA VAL A 341 3.19 -16.89 -6.78
C VAL A 341 4.49 -17.66 -6.57
N ILE A 342 5.50 -17.05 -5.94
CA ILE A 342 6.76 -17.72 -5.58
C ILE A 342 6.49 -18.93 -4.67
N TRP A 343 5.61 -18.79 -3.67
CA TRP A 343 5.32 -19.89 -2.76
C TRP A 343 4.63 -21.07 -3.47
N ARG A 344 3.72 -20.78 -4.41
CA ARG A 344 3.02 -21.78 -5.23
C ARG A 344 3.88 -22.30 -6.39
N SER A 345 5.02 -21.67 -6.68
CA SER A 345 5.86 -22.02 -7.83
C SER A 345 6.55 -23.37 -7.70
N GLY A 346 6.53 -23.99 -6.51
CA GLY A 346 7.03 -25.35 -6.29
C GLY A 346 6.35 -26.43 -7.14
N ARG A 347 5.21 -26.11 -7.77
CA ARG A 347 4.55 -26.98 -8.78
C ARG A 347 5.28 -27.03 -10.12
N TRP A 348 6.22 -26.12 -10.38
CA TRP A 348 7.00 -26.03 -11.60
C TRP A 348 8.47 -26.41 -11.33
N SER A 349 9.17 -26.88 -12.36
CA SER A 349 10.59 -27.20 -12.31
C SER A 349 11.29 -26.78 -13.61
N GLY A 350 12.62 -26.63 -13.58
CA GLY A 350 13.42 -26.28 -14.76
C GLY A 350 13.10 -24.89 -15.33
N ALA A 351 13.02 -24.79 -16.66
CA ALA A 351 12.83 -23.53 -17.38
C ALA A 351 11.53 -22.77 -17.00
N PRO A 352 10.36 -23.42 -16.84
CA PRO A 352 9.14 -22.77 -16.35
C PRO A 352 9.31 -22.06 -15.00
N LEU A 353 9.97 -22.71 -14.03
CA LEU A 353 10.23 -22.11 -12.72
C LEU A 353 11.17 -20.91 -12.87
N ALA A 354 12.26 -21.07 -13.63
CA ALA A 354 13.20 -19.98 -13.87
C ALA A 354 12.54 -18.76 -14.53
N LEU A 355 11.65 -18.98 -15.50
CA LEU A 355 10.90 -17.91 -16.17
C LEU A 355 9.98 -17.16 -15.20
N VAL A 356 9.20 -17.87 -14.38
CA VAL A 356 8.32 -17.24 -13.39
C VAL A 356 9.12 -16.41 -12.40
N LEU A 357 10.20 -16.97 -11.84
CA LEU A 357 11.04 -16.25 -10.88
C LEU A 357 11.73 -15.03 -11.52
N ALA A 358 12.20 -15.14 -12.75
CA ALA A 358 12.79 -14.03 -13.48
C ALA A 358 11.79 -12.90 -13.73
N LEU A 359 10.55 -13.21 -14.12
CA LEU A 359 9.50 -12.21 -14.36
C LEU A 359 9.03 -11.56 -13.04
N VAL A 360 8.91 -12.34 -11.96
CA VAL A 360 8.64 -11.79 -10.63
C VAL A 360 9.75 -10.83 -10.23
N ALA A 361 11.02 -11.24 -10.34
CA ALA A 361 12.17 -10.38 -10.02
C ALA A 361 12.18 -9.10 -10.88
N ALA A 362 11.97 -9.22 -12.19
CA ALA A 362 11.92 -8.10 -13.12
C ALA A 362 10.80 -7.09 -12.77
N SER A 363 9.69 -7.55 -12.18
CA SER A 363 8.58 -6.66 -11.81
C SER A 363 8.78 -5.85 -10.52
N VAL A 364 9.68 -6.27 -9.62
CA VAL A 364 9.83 -5.64 -8.29
C VAL A 364 11.23 -5.14 -7.99
N LEU A 365 12.26 -5.80 -8.52
CA LEU A 365 13.64 -5.47 -8.20
C LEU A 365 14.03 -4.07 -8.67
N PRO A 366 13.63 -3.58 -9.87
CA PRO A 366 13.95 -2.22 -10.27
C PRO A 366 13.43 -1.16 -9.28
N THR A 367 12.16 -1.24 -8.90
CA THR A 367 11.54 -0.35 -7.90
C THR A 367 12.26 -0.39 -6.56
N PHE A 368 12.60 -1.60 -6.09
CA PHE A 368 13.31 -1.77 -4.83
C PHE A 368 14.72 -1.16 -4.89
N MET A 369 15.46 -1.44 -5.96
CA MET A 369 16.80 -0.92 -6.16
C MET A 369 16.81 0.61 -6.28
N GLU A 370 15.81 1.19 -6.94
CA GLU A 370 15.69 2.64 -7.08
C GLU A 370 15.58 3.32 -5.72
N VAL A 371 14.65 2.86 -4.86
CA VAL A 371 14.49 3.41 -3.51
C VAL A 371 15.76 3.27 -2.66
N ILE A 372 16.42 2.11 -2.73
CA ILE A 372 17.68 1.89 -1.98
C ILE A 372 18.80 2.78 -2.50
N HIS A 373 19.00 2.86 -3.81
CA HIS A 373 20.04 3.68 -4.43
C HIS A 373 19.83 5.17 -4.15
N ARG A 374 18.60 5.66 -4.29
CA ARG A 374 18.27 7.06 -4.01
C ARG A 374 18.44 7.39 -2.52
N SER A 375 18.03 6.49 -1.64
CA SER A 375 18.27 6.63 -0.20
C SER A 375 19.76 6.68 0.14
N ALA A 376 20.57 5.81 -0.46
CA ALA A 376 22.01 5.81 -0.24
C ALA A 376 22.65 7.11 -0.77
N ARG A 377 22.28 7.54 -1.98
CA ARG A 377 22.76 8.80 -2.58
C ARG A 377 22.40 10.02 -1.73
N ALA A 378 21.16 10.11 -1.23
CA ALA A 378 20.73 11.22 -0.39
C ALA A 378 21.47 11.23 0.96
N THR A 379 21.67 10.06 1.57
CA THR A 379 22.39 9.93 2.85
C THR A 379 23.87 10.32 2.71
N VAL A 380 24.53 9.87 1.65
CA VAL A 380 25.93 10.24 1.37
C VAL A 380 26.02 11.72 0.97
N GLY A 381 25.12 12.20 0.13
CA GLY A 381 25.05 13.61 -0.28
C GLY A 381 24.84 14.55 0.90
N GLN A 382 24.04 14.16 1.88
CA GLN A 382 23.80 14.93 3.10
C GLN A 382 25.08 15.28 3.86
N ILE A 383 26.10 14.43 3.84
CA ILE A 383 27.40 14.68 4.50
C ILE A 383 28.10 15.90 3.88
N LEU A 384 27.84 16.16 2.60
CA LEU A 384 28.46 17.23 1.82
C LEU A 384 27.65 18.53 1.82
N TYR A 385 26.42 18.53 2.34
CA TYR A 385 25.56 19.70 2.33
C TYR A 385 25.77 20.58 3.56
N GLU A 386 25.88 21.89 3.33
CA GLU A 386 25.88 22.88 4.40
C GLU A 386 24.50 22.95 5.05
N ARG A 387 24.48 22.95 6.38
CA ARG A 387 23.27 23.24 7.15
C ARG A 387 23.13 24.75 7.21
N LEU A 388 22.15 25.27 6.47
CA LEU A 388 21.76 26.68 6.51
C LEU A 388 20.86 26.98 7.71
#